data_AF-A0A7J0H2D7-F1
#
_entry.id   AF-A0A7J0H2D7-F1
#
_cell.length_a   1.000
_cell.length_b   1.000
_cell.length_c   1.000
_cell.angle_alpha   90.00
_cell.angle_beta   90.00
_cell.angle_gamma   90.00
#
_symmetry.space_group_name_H-M   'P 1'
#
loop_
_entity.id
_entity.type
_entity.pdbx_description
1 polymer ?
#
loop_
_entity_poly.entity_id
_entity_poly.type
_entity_poly.pdbx_seq_one_letter_code
_entity_poly.pdbx_strand_id
1 'polypeptide(L)'
;MIKSEVTTVLVILVVLVIFLTPLCALEKIDSLSLTSAASVALAVVFCLVAFLVAIIKLFEGTIEPPRLTPDFGSKQAILDLLVVIPIMSNAYVCHFNVQPIYNELEGRSPMKMNQVGRITTVLCIVIYASTAISGYLLFGKNTEADVLTNFDKDLGIRFSTALNYIVRVGYIFHLILVFPVIHFSLRQTVDALVFEGSAPLSESRKRSLALTVVLLALIYFGSTMIPSIWTAFKFTGATTAVSLGFIFPSLIALRLSKKGHGLTRVEKILSWFMLILAIIVSIVGVIGNVYSLKSKSE
;
A
#
# COMPACT_ATOMS: atom_id res chain seq x y z
N MET A 1 5.11 -29.76 -4.12
CA MET A 1 5.64 -28.41 -4.41
C MET A 1 5.13 -27.89 -5.76
N ILE A 2 5.53 -28.48 -6.89
CA ILE A 2 5.11 -28.04 -8.25
C ILE A 2 3.58 -27.94 -8.42
N LYS A 3 2.81 -28.94 -7.94
CA LYS A 3 1.34 -28.94 -8.03
C LYS A 3 0.69 -27.79 -7.24
N SER A 4 1.32 -27.35 -6.14
CA SER A 4 0.84 -26.23 -5.31
C SER A 4 1.10 -24.89 -6.01
N GLU A 5 2.28 -24.71 -6.59
CA GLU A 5 2.62 -23.49 -7.36
C GLU A 5 1.71 -23.33 -8.59
N VAL A 6 1.50 -24.40 -9.35
CA VAL A 6 0.59 -24.39 -10.51
C VAL A 6 -0.84 -24.03 -10.09
N THR A 7 -1.30 -24.53 -8.94
CA THR A 7 -2.63 -24.21 -8.42
C THR A 7 -2.73 -22.73 -8.05
N THR A 8 -1.73 -22.17 -7.36
CA THR A 8 -1.70 -20.75 -7.00
C THR A 8 -1.72 -19.84 -8.24
N VAL A 9 -0.88 -20.14 -9.23
CA VAL A 9 -0.78 -19.38 -10.49
C VAL A 9 -2.11 -19.41 -11.26
N LEU A 10 -2.81 -20.55 -11.27
CA LEU A 10 -4.12 -20.69 -11.89
C LEU A 10 -5.20 -19.90 -11.14
N VAL A 11 -5.21 -19.96 -9.80
CA VAL A 11 -6.18 -19.21 -8.98
C VAL A 11 -6.03 -17.71 -9.20
N ILE A 12 -4.80 -17.19 -9.21
CA ILE A 12 -4.53 -15.77 -9.48
C ILE A 12 -5.04 -15.40 -10.88
N LEU A 13 -4.81 -16.25 -11.88
CA LEU A 13 -5.28 -16.01 -13.24
C LEU A 13 -6.82 -15.94 -13.30
N VAL A 14 -7.50 -16.88 -12.63
CA VAL A 14 -8.97 -16.90 -12.56
C VAL A 14 -9.50 -15.64 -11.91
N VAL A 15 -8.90 -15.21 -10.79
CA VAL A 15 -9.29 -13.97 -10.10
C VAL A 15 -9.09 -12.76 -11.01
N LEU A 16 -7.96 -12.71 -11.72
CA LEU A 16 -7.64 -11.62 -12.63
C LEU A 16 -8.64 -11.53 -13.79
N VAL A 17 -8.96 -12.64 -14.43
CA VAL A 17 -9.84 -12.67 -15.60
C VAL A 17 -11.29 -12.40 -15.21
N ILE A 18 -11.78 -13.04 -14.15
CA ILE A 18 -13.20 -12.99 -13.77
C ILE A 18 -13.54 -11.73 -12.99
N PHE A 19 -12.69 -11.29 -12.06
CA PHE A 19 -13.01 -10.17 -11.16
C PHE A 19 -12.26 -8.89 -11.51
N LEU A 20 -10.93 -8.96 -11.67
CA LEU A 20 -10.13 -7.73 -11.84
C LEU A 20 -10.32 -7.11 -13.22
N THR A 21 -10.31 -7.90 -14.30
CA THR A 21 -10.42 -7.41 -15.68
C THR A 21 -11.69 -6.58 -15.91
N PRO A 22 -12.91 -7.03 -15.56
CA PRO A 22 -14.11 -6.21 -15.77
C PRO A 22 -14.10 -4.94 -14.93
N LEU A 23 -13.61 -4.98 -13.68
CA LEU A 23 -13.53 -3.80 -12.83
C LEU A 23 -12.47 -2.80 -13.34
N CYS A 24 -11.31 -3.28 -13.79
CA CYS A 24 -10.23 -2.45 -14.33
C CYS A 24 -10.53 -1.89 -15.73
N ALA A 25 -11.52 -2.45 -16.43
CA ALA A 25 -11.98 -1.95 -17.72
C ALA A 25 -12.88 -0.70 -17.58
N LEU A 26 -13.32 -0.34 -16.37
CA LEU A 26 -14.12 0.87 -16.14
C LEU A 26 -13.33 2.13 -16.52
N GLU A 27 -14.01 3.07 -17.19
CA GLU A 27 -13.40 4.28 -17.77
C GLU A 27 -13.45 5.49 -16.85
N LYS A 28 -14.29 5.45 -15.79
CA LYS A 28 -14.41 6.51 -14.79
C LYS A 28 -14.05 5.98 -13.41
N ILE A 29 -13.25 6.75 -12.67
CA ILE A 29 -12.90 6.42 -11.29
C ILE A 29 -14.11 6.52 -10.35
N ASP A 30 -15.08 7.39 -10.66
CA ASP A 30 -16.33 7.51 -9.88
C ASP A 30 -17.17 6.23 -9.92
N SER A 31 -17.11 5.46 -11.02
CA SER A 31 -17.77 4.14 -11.08
C SER A 31 -17.18 3.13 -10.09
N LEU A 32 -15.97 3.40 -9.56
CA LEU A 32 -15.31 2.62 -8.52
C LEU A 32 -15.57 3.18 -7.11
N SER A 33 -16.35 4.24 -6.95
CA SER A 33 -16.61 4.85 -5.64
C SER A 33 -17.29 3.87 -4.68
N LEU A 34 -18.30 3.12 -5.15
CA LEU A 34 -18.98 2.10 -4.36
C LEU A 34 -18.06 0.94 -3.97
N THR A 35 -17.25 0.44 -4.91
CA THR A 35 -16.30 -0.65 -4.63
C THR A 35 -15.21 -0.18 -3.67
N SER A 36 -14.76 1.06 -3.79
CA SER A 36 -13.79 1.67 -2.88
C SER A 36 -14.37 1.83 -1.46
N ALA A 37 -15.61 2.31 -1.34
CA ALA A 37 -16.30 2.42 -0.06
C ALA A 37 -16.50 1.06 0.61
N ALA A 38 -16.91 0.05 -0.16
CA ALA A 38 -17.01 -1.33 0.33
C ALA A 38 -15.65 -1.89 0.77
N SER A 39 -14.57 -1.60 0.03
CA SER A 39 -13.21 -1.98 0.39
C SER A 39 -12.78 -1.36 1.73
N VAL A 40 -13.06 -0.08 1.97
CA VAL A 40 -12.79 0.59 3.25
C VAL A 40 -13.60 -0.05 4.38
N ALA A 41 -14.88 -0.35 4.16
CA ALA A 41 -15.72 -1.02 5.16
C ALA A 41 -15.14 -2.41 5.54
N LEU A 42 -14.68 -3.19 4.57
CA LEU A 42 -14.02 -4.48 4.83
C LEU A 42 -12.73 -4.33 5.65
N ALA A 43 -11.93 -3.29 5.39
CA ALA A 43 -10.73 -3.00 6.19
C ALA A 43 -11.10 -2.65 7.65
N VAL A 44 -12.18 -1.88 7.85
CA VAL A 44 -12.69 -1.58 9.20
C VAL A 44 -13.18 -2.84 9.90
N VAL A 45 -13.93 -3.71 9.21
CA VAL A 45 -14.36 -5.02 9.75
C VAL A 45 -13.16 -5.86 10.18
N PHE A 46 -12.10 -5.91 9.35
CA PHE A 46 -10.86 -6.58 9.70
C PHE A 46 -10.24 -6.02 11.00
N CYS A 47 -10.12 -4.69 11.12
CA CYS A 47 -9.61 -4.06 12.35
C CYS A 47 -10.47 -4.42 13.57
N LEU A 48 -11.80 -4.38 13.43
CA LEU A 48 -12.73 -4.69 14.52
C LEU A 48 -12.63 -6.14 14.97
N VAL A 49 -12.53 -7.08 14.03
CA VAL A 49 -12.35 -8.51 14.34
C VAL A 49 -11.02 -8.72 15.04
N ALA A 50 -9.92 -8.16 14.52
CA ALA A 50 -8.61 -8.27 15.16
C ALA A 50 -8.65 -7.70 16.58
N PHE A 51 -9.23 -6.51 16.79
CA PHE A 51 -9.34 -5.91 18.12
C PHE A 51 -10.21 -6.73 19.08
N LEU A 52 -11.33 -7.29 18.60
CA LEU A 52 -12.21 -8.15 19.40
C LEU A 52 -11.47 -9.41 19.86
N VAL A 53 -10.74 -10.07 18.97
CA VAL A 53 -9.93 -11.24 19.32
C VAL A 53 -8.85 -10.88 20.33
N ALA A 54 -8.21 -9.71 20.19
CA ALA A 54 -7.22 -9.22 21.15
C ALA A 54 -7.85 -9.09 22.55
N ILE A 55 -9.03 -8.48 22.63
CA ILE A 55 -9.75 -8.29 23.89
C ILE A 55 -10.12 -9.63 24.53
N ILE A 56 -10.66 -10.57 23.75
CA ILE A 56 -11.02 -11.91 24.26
C ILE A 56 -9.80 -12.58 24.89
N LYS A 57 -8.68 -12.62 24.14
CA LYS A 57 -7.44 -13.21 24.64
C LYS A 57 -6.87 -12.50 25.87
N LEU A 58 -7.05 -11.18 25.95
CA LEU A 58 -6.64 -10.38 27.09
C LEU A 58 -7.41 -10.78 28.35
N PHE A 59 -8.74 -10.92 28.24
CA PHE A 59 -9.59 -11.37 29.34
C PHE A 59 -9.33 -12.82 29.74
N GLU A 60 -9.00 -13.68 28.77
CA GLU A 60 -8.60 -15.07 29.03
C GLU A 60 -7.17 -15.20 29.61
N GLY A 61 -6.41 -14.11 29.67
CA GLY A 61 -5.05 -14.09 30.23
C GLY A 61 -4.00 -14.82 29.37
N THR A 62 -4.30 -15.03 28.08
CA THR A 62 -3.45 -15.79 27.14
C THR A 62 -2.49 -14.91 26.34
N ILE A 63 -2.58 -13.57 26.49
CA ILE A 63 -1.68 -12.63 25.83
C ILE A 63 -0.36 -12.54 26.57
N GLU A 64 0.73 -12.83 25.86
CA GLU A 64 2.07 -12.53 26.35
C GLU A 64 2.26 -11.01 26.47
N PRO A 65 2.94 -10.52 27.52
CA PRO A 65 3.17 -9.10 27.70
C PRO A 65 3.93 -8.52 26.50
N PRO A 66 3.37 -7.52 25.80
CA PRO A 66 3.97 -6.99 24.59
C PRO A 66 5.27 -6.27 24.92
N ARG A 67 6.27 -6.41 24.04
CA ARG A 67 7.50 -5.62 24.13
C ARG A 67 7.19 -4.17 23.80
N LEU A 68 7.47 -3.25 24.74
CA LEU A 68 7.21 -1.81 24.59
C LEU A 68 8.35 -1.05 23.91
N THR A 69 9.55 -1.63 23.86
CA THR A 69 10.75 -0.99 23.27
C THR A 69 11.28 -1.80 22.09
N PRO A 70 11.88 -1.17 21.06
CA PRO A 70 12.48 -1.90 19.95
C PRO A 70 13.63 -2.82 20.36
N ASP A 71 14.04 -3.72 19.46
CA ASP A 71 15.23 -4.54 19.65
C ASP A 71 16.49 -3.94 19.05
N PHE A 72 17.49 -3.78 19.92
CA PHE A 72 18.82 -3.30 19.57
C PHE A 72 19.90 -4.34 19.90
N GLY A 73 19.49 -5.57 20.26
CA GLY A 73 20.41 -6.63 20.68
C GLY A 73 21.31 -7.19 19.57
N SER A 74 21.03 -6.90 18.30
CA SER A 74 21.85 -7.35 17.18
C SER A 74 21.89 -6.34 16.03
N LYS A 75 22.93 -6.42 15.19
CA LYS A 75 23.03 -5.61 13.97
C LYS A 75 21.84 -5.86 13.02
N GLN A 76 21.37 -7.10 12.94
CA GLN A 76 20.23 -7.47 12.12
C GLN A 76 18.94 -6.79 12.60
N ALA A 77 18.70 -6.76 13.91
CA ALA A 77 17.52 -6.09 14.48
C ALA A 77 17.50 -4.58 14.18
N ILE A 78 18.67 -3.94 14.22
CA ILE A 78 18.81 -2.52 13.86
C ILE A 78 18.52 -2.31 12.36
N LEU A 79 19.03 -3.18 11.48
CA LEU A 79 18.76 -3.12 10.06
C LEU A 79 17.26 -3.33 9.75
N ASP A 80 16.61 -4.27 10.43
CA ASP A 80 15.18 -4.51 10.28
C ASP A 80 14.35 -3.29 10.72
N LEU A 81 14.77 -2.58 11.78
CA LEU A 81 14.14 -1.33 12.20
C LEU A 81 14.28 -0.23 11.13
N LEU A 82 15.45 -0.11 10.50
CA LEU A 82 15.67 0.88 9.42
C LEU A 82 14.79 0.60 8.19
N VAL A 83 14.51 -0.68 7.92
CA VAL A 83 13.65 -1.11 6.82
C VAL A 83 12.15 -0.86 7.09
N VAL A 84 11.76 -0.58 8.34
CA VAL A 84 10.38 -0.11 8.64
C VAL A 84 10.09 1.24 7.98
N ILE A 85 11.07 2.14 7.91
CA ILE A 85 10.90 3.49 7.34
C ILE A 85 10.39 3.45 5.88
N PRO A 86 11.02 2.70 4.95
CA PRO A 86 10.51 2.61 3.58
C PRO A 86 9.16 1.93 3.50
N ILE A 87 8.86 0.93 4.35
CA ILE A 87 7.55 0.26 4.36
C ILE A 87 6.46 1.23 4.81
N MET A 88 6.72 1.99 5.88
CA MET A 88 5.81 3.05 6.34
C MET A 88 5.64 4.12 5.28
N SER A 89 6.72 4.48 4.57
CA SER A 89 6.64 5.43 3.46
C SER A 89 5.73 4.89 2.35
N ASN A 90 5.88 3.63 1.96
CA ASN A 90 5.03 2.96 0.98
C ASN A 90 3.54 2.96 1.41
N ALA A 91 3.27 2.68 2.69
CA ALA A 91 1.91 2.58 3.23
C ALA A 91 1.12 3.90 3.14
N TYR A 92 1.80 5.05 3.14
CA TYR A 92 1.19 6.38 3.05
C TYR A 92 1.23 6.98 1.63
N VAL A 93 1.73 6.26 0.62
CA VAL A 93 1.71 6.78 -0.74
C VAL A 93 0.36 6.56 -1.41
N CYS A 94 -0.32 7.67 -1.65
CA CYS A 94 -1.53 7.76 -2.46
C CYS A 94 -1.44 8.85 -3.55
N HIS A 95 -0.30 9.53 -3.66
CA HIS A 95 -0.09 10.73 -4.48
C HIS A 95 -0.45 10.53 -5.96
N PHE A 96 -0.25 9.33 -6.50
CA PHE A 96 -0.59 9.00 -7.89
C PHE A 96 -2.10 9.01 -8.17
N ASN A 97 -2.96 8.93 -7.14
CA ASN A 97 -4.41 9.03 -7.28
C ASN A 97 -4.93 10.47 -7.18
N VAL A 98 -4.09 11.43 -6.77
CA VAL A 98 -4.52 12.82 -6.52
C VAL A 98 -5.12 13.44 -7.78
N GLN A 99 -4.47 13.30 -8.93
CA GLN A 99 -4.92 13.93 -10.17
C GLN A 99 -6.24 13.31 -10.69
N PRO A 100 -6.39 11.98 -10.80
CA PRO A 100 -7.68 11.35 -11.12
C PRO A 100 -8.82 11.77 -10.19
N ILE A 101 -8.57 11.76 -8.87
CA ILE A 101 -9.60 12.13 -7.87
C ILE A 101 -9.96 13.61 -7.99
N TYR A 102 -8.97 14.49 -8.18
CA TYR A 102 -9.19 15.93 -8.31
C TYR A 102 -10.06 16.28 -9.52
N ASN A 103 -9.88 15.56 -10.63
CA ASN A 103 -10.64 15.81 -11.86
C ASN A 103 -12.13 15.46 -11.73
N GLU A 104 -12.47 14.56 -10.83
CA GLU A 104 -13.84 14.04 -10.61
C GLU A 104 -14.47 14.62 -9.33
N LEU A 105 -13.73 15.47 -8.61
CA LEU A 105 -14.20 16.12 -7.39
C LEU A 105 -15.28 17.17 -7.70
N GLU A 106 -16.44 17.02 -7.08
CA GLU A 106 -17.55 17.97 -7.24
C GLU A 106 -17.15 19.38 -6.79
N GLY A 107 -17.27 20.35 -7.71
CA GLY A 107 -16.83 21.72 -7.49
C GLY A 107 -15.35 21.79 -7.11
N ARG A 108 -14.49 21.11 -7.90
CA ARG A 108 -13.04 20.97 -7.67
C ARG A 108 -12.35 22.29 -7.31
N SER A 109 -11.58 22.26 -6.22
CA SER A 109 -10.68 23.34 -5.83
C SER A 109 -9.51 22.78 -5.04
N PRO A 110 -8.32 23.43 -5.05
CA PRO A 110 -7.17 22.97 -4.27
C PRO A 110 -7.50 22.84 -2.77
N MET A 111 -8.35 23.73 -2.25
CA MET A 111 -8.75 23.73 -0.85
C MET A 111 -9.57 22.49 -0.49
N LYS A 112 -10.53 22.08 -1.35
CA LYS A 112 -11.28 20.83 -1.16
C LYS A 112 -10.37 19.61 -1.29
N MET A 113 -9.43 19.59 -2.24
CA MET A 113 -8.50 18.47 -2.39
C MET A 113 -7.59 18.31 -1.16
N ASN A 114 -7.14 19.43 -0.58
CA ASN A 114 -6.38 19.42 0.67
C ASN A 114 -7.22 18.88 1.84
N GLN A 115 -8.51 19.19 1.89
CA GLN A 115 -9.42 18.62 2.89
C GLN A 115 -9.57 17.11 2.72
N VAL A 116 -9.76 16.62 1.49
CA VAL A 116 -9.80 15.18 1.17
C VAL A 116 -8.51 14.50 1.64
N GLY A 117 -7.35 15.08 1.31
CA GLY A 117 -6.05 14.58 1.75
C GLY A 117 -5.92 14.50 3.27
N ARG A 118 -6.28 15.56 3.99
CA ARG A 118 -6.22 15.60 5.46
C ARG A 118 -7.11 14.54 6.12
N ILE A 119 -8.36 14.43 5.69
CA ILE A 119 -9.30 13.45 6.25
C ILE A 119 -8.79 12.03 5.98
N THR A 120 -8.33 11.76 4.75
CA THR A 120 -7.77 10.46 4.36
C THR A 120 -6.55 10.11 5.22
N THR A 121 -5.62 11.04 5.42
CA THR A 121 -4.43 10.80 6.26
C THR A 121 -4.79 10.46 7.69
N VAL A 122 -5.72 11.20 8.31
CA VAL A 122 -6.18 10.90 9.68
C VAL A 122 -6.83 9.52 9.75
N LEU A 123 -7.69 9.18 8.78
CA LEU A 123 -8.33 7.88 8.71
C LEU A 123 -7.30 6.74 8.58
N CYS A 124 -6.31 6.90 7.69
CA CYS A 124 -5.22 5.93 7.53
C CYS A 124 -4.41 5.75 8.82
N ILE A 125 -4.07 6.84 9.52
CA ILE A 125 -3.35 6.76 10.81
C ILE A 125 -4.14 5.91 11.81
N VAL A 126 -5.46 6.17 11.95
CA VAL A 126 -6.31 5.43 12.89
C VAL A 126 -6.40 3.95 12.52
N ILE A 127 -6.67 3.62 11.25
CA ILE A 127 -6.81 2.23 10.77
C ILE A 127 -5.48 1.48 10.89
N TYR A 128 -4.37 2.08 10.47
CA TYR A 128 -3.05 1.46 10.53
C TYR A 128 -2.58 1.25 11.97
N ALA A 129 -2.75 2.25 12.85
CA ALA A 129 -2.41 2.11 14.26
C ALA A 129 -3.28 1.04 14.94
N SER A 130 -4.59 1.04 14.70
CA SER A 130 -5.49 0.03 15.27
C SER A 130 -5.14 -1.38 14.80
N THR A 131 -4.81 -1.55 13.52
CA THR A 131 -4.36 -2.83 12.95
C THR A 131 -3.03 -3.28 13.55
N ALA A 132 -2.05 -2.38 13.65
CA ALA A 132 -0.74 -2.70 14.19
C ALA A 132 -0.82 -3.07 15.68
N ILE A 133 -1.56 -2.30 16.47
CA ILE A 133 -1.75 -2.55 17.91
C ILE A 133 -2.48 -3.88 18.11
N SER A 134 -3.61 -4.10 17.43
CA SER A 134 -4.36 -5.36 17.57
C SER A 134 -3.53 -6.55 17.11
N GLY A 135 -2.94 -6.52 15.91
CA GLY A 135 -2.11 -7.61 15.39
C GLY A 135 -0.95 -7.95 16.32
N TYR A 136 -0.25 -6.94 16.83
CA TYR A 136 0.87 -7.16 17.75
C TYR A 136 0.41 -7.67 19.13
N LEU A 137 -0.75 -7.25 19.63
CA LEU A 137 -1.33 -7.82 20.85
C LEU A 137 -1.75 -9.30 20.66
N LEU A 138 -2.24 -9.68 19.48
CA LEU A 138 -2.64 -11.07 19.19
C LEU A 138 -1.45 -12.02 19.08
N PHE A 139 -0.40 -11.59 18.38
CA PHE A 139 0.66 -12.47 17.90
C PHE A 139 2.02 -12.19 18.53
N GLY A 140 2.22 -11.01 19.14
CA GLY A 140 3.45 -10.63 19.81
C GLY A 140 4.68 -10.83 18.94
N LYS A 141 5.67 -11.56 19.46
CA LYS A 141 6.91 -11.90 18.76
C LYS A 141 6.70 -12.82 17.55
N ASN A 142 5.57 -13.51 17.48
CA ASN A 142 5.22 -14.42 16.39
C ASN A 142 4.48 -13.69 15.25
N THR A 143 4.42 -12.35 15.26
CA THR A 143 3.83 -11.57 14.18
C THR A 143 4.63 -11.78 12.89
N GLU A 144 3.97 -12.32 11.87
CA GLU A 144 4.57 -12.52 10.56
C GLU A 144 4.57 -11.21 9.75
N ALA A 145 5.46 -11.13 8.74
CA ALA A 145 5.50 -10.00 7.82
C ALA A 145 4.17 -9.81 7.04
N ASP A 146 3.47 -10.91 6.79
CA ASP A 146 2.07 -10.92 6.35
C ASP A 146 1.20 -11.45 7.50
N VAL A 147 0.49 -10.53 8.17
CA VAL A 147 -0.36 -10.85 9.33
C VAL A 147 -1.47 -11.85 8.97
N LEU A 148 -1.89 -11.96 7.72
CA LEU A 148 -2.91 -12.95 7.31
C LEU A 148 -2.39 -14.39 7.43
N THR A 149 -1.07 -14.57 7.40
CA THR A 149 -0.43 -15.87 7.68
C THR A 149 -0.64 -16.27 9.14
N ASN A 150 -0.70 -15.31 10.07
CA ASN A 150 -1.04 -15.59 11.45
C ASN A 150 -2.51 -16.03 11.61
N PHE A 151 -3.42 -15.46 10.83
CA PHE A 151 -4.84 -15.87 10.75
C PHE A 151 -5.07 -17.18 9.96
N ASP A 152 -4.02 -17.89 9.55
CA ASP A 152 -4.10 -19.27 9.05
C ASP A 152 -3.92 -20.31 10.18
N LYS A 153 -3.52 -19.86 11.36
CA LYS A 153 -3.24 -20.71 12.53
C LYS A 153 -4.41 -20.65 13.50
N ASP A 154 -4.52 -21.68 14.35
CA ASP A 154 -5.50 -21.65 15.44
C ASP A 154 -5.20 -20.47 16.37
N LEU A 155 -6.21 -19.63 16.57
CA LEU A 155 -6.14 -18.47 17.45
C LEU A 155 -6.32 -18.89 18.90
N GLY A 156 -6.74 -20.12 19.22
CA GLY A 156 -6.93 -20.58 20.60
C GLY A 156 -8.16 -19.96 21.27
N ILE A 157 -9.12 -19.46 20.48
CA ILE A 157 -10.40 -18.92 20.95
C ILE A 157 -11.56 -19.69 20.32
N ARG A 158 -12.74 -19.64 20.96
CA ARG A 158 -13.97 -20.19 20.38
C ARG A 158 -14.24 -19.55 19.02
N PHE A 159 -14.60 -20.36 18.02
CA PHE A 159 -14.84 -19.93 16.63
C PHE A 159 -13.59 -19.42 15.88
N SER A 160 -12.37 -19.74 16.32
CA SER A 160 -11.14 -19.34 15.64
C SER A 160 -11.18 -19.61 14.12
N THR A 161 -11.57 -20.82 13.70
CA THR A 161 -11.63 -21.19 12.28
C THR A 161 -12.57 -20.26 11.50
N ALA A 162 -13.75 -19.95 12.04
CA ALA A 162 -14.71 -19.08 11.37
C ALA A 162 -14.19 -17.64 11.25
N LEU A 163 -13.58 -17.09 12.32
CA LEU A 163 -12.98 -15.75 12.31
C LEU A 163 -11.81 -15.66 11.33
N ASN A 164 -10.97 -16.68 11.28
CA ASN A 164 -9.86 -16.79 10.32
C ASN A 164 -10.38 -16.73 8.88
N TYR A 165 -11.42 -17.48 8.54
CA TYR A 165 -12.04 -17.42 7.21
C TYR A 165 -12.65 -16.05 6.91
N ILE A 166 -13.39 -15.45 7.87
CA ILE A 166 -13.99 -14.12 7.70
C ILE A 166 -12.91 -13.08 7.39
N VAL A 167 -11.81 -13.07 8.17
CA VAL A 167 -10.69 -12.16 7.99
C VAL A 167 -10.03 -12.36 6.63
N ARG A 168 -9.67 -13.59 6.27
CA ARG A 168 -8.91 -13.87 5.04
C ARG A 168 -9.76 -13.64 3.79
N VAL A 169 -10.99 -14.15 3.77
CA VAL A 169 -11.90 -13.97 2.64
C VAL A 169 -12.30 -12.50 2.51
N GLY A 170 -12.60 -11.83 3.63
CA GLY A 170 -12.87 -10.39 3.66
C GLY A 170 -11.71 -9.56 3.11
N TYR A 171 -10.48 -9.91 3.46
CA TYR A 171 -9.29 -9.24 2.93
C TYR A 171 -9.05 -9.52 1.44
N ILE A 172 -9.35 -10.74 0.96
CA ILE A 172 -9.32 -11.04 -0.48
C ILE A 172 -10.29 -10.12 -1.24
N PHE A 173 -11.53 -9.98 -0.77
CA PHE A 173 -12.49 -9.06 -1.37
C PHE A 173 -12.01 -7.60 -1.27
N HIS A 174 -11.47 -7.18 -0.13
CA HIS A 174 -10.88 -5.86 0.04
C HIS A 174 -9.83 -5.56 -1.05
N LEU A 175 -8.90 -6.50 -1.29
CA LEU A 175 -7.87 -6.40 -2.31
C LEU A 175 -8.44 -6.35 -3.74
N ILE A 176 -9.43 -7.20 -4.05
CA ILE A 176 -10.10 -7.20 -5.36
C ILE A 176 -10.78 -5.86 -5.62
N LEU A 177 -11.36 -5.23 -4.59
CA LEU A 177 -12.10 -3.98 -4.73
C LEU A 177 -11.22 -2.73 -4.76
N VAL A 178 -10.03 -2.74 -4.13
CA VAL A 178 -9.09 -1.61 -4.16
C VAL A 178 -8.20 -1.62 -5.41
N PHE A 179 -7.90 -2.80 -5.95
CA PHE A 179 -7.01 -2.97 -7.10
C PHE A 179 -7.40 -2.12 -8.33
N PRO A 180 -8.68 -2.05 -8.75
CA PRO A 180 -9.08 -1.28 -9.92
C PRO A 180 -8.79 0.22 -9.83
N VAL A 181 -8.83 0.79 -8.63
CA VAL A 181 -8.54 2.22 -8.42
C VAL A 181 -7.06 2.51 -8.68
N ILE A 182 -6.18 1.65 -8.17
CA ILE A 182 -4.73 1.77 -8.39
C ILE A 182 -4.41 1.52 -9.87
N HIS A 183 -5.02 0.48 -10.45
CA HIS A 183 -4.85 0.16 -11.86
C HIS A 183 -5.35 1.29 -12.78
N PHE A 184 -6.44 1.96 -12.43
CA PHE A 184 -6.94 3.13 -13.15
C PHE A 184 -5.88 4.23 -13.25
N SER A 185 -5.28 4.60 -12.12
CA SER A 185 -4.22 5.62 -12.06
C SER A 185 -2.96 5.20 -12.79
N LEU A 186 -2.59 3.92 -12.70
CA LEU A 186 -1.49 3.36 -13.50
C LEU A 186 -1.75 3.51 -15.00
N ARG A 187 -2.95 3.14 -15.45
CA ARG A 187 -3.35 3.25 -16.86
C ARG A 187 -3.29 4.70 -17.35
N GLN A 188 -3.82 5.65 -16.58
CA GLN A 188 -3.74 7.08 -16.91
C GLN A 188 -2.29 7.58 -16.99
N THR A 189 -1.44 7.13 -16.06
CA THR A 189 -0.01 7.53 -16.02
C THR A 189 0.74 6.98 -17.24
N VAL A 190 0.52 5.71 -17.60
CA VAL A 190 1.16 5.08 -18.76
C VAL A 190 0.65 5.70 -20.05
N ASP A 191 -0.65 6.01 -20.16
CA ASP A 191 -1.21 6.71 -21.32
C ASP A 191 -0.55 8.07 -21.52
N ALA A 192 -0.44 8.87 -20.45
CA ALA A 192 0.19 10.18 -20.50
C ALA A 192 1.67 10.13 -20.88
N LEU A 193 2.38 9.06 -20.50
CA LEU A 193 3.81 8.89 -20.81
C LEU A 193 4.05 8.38 -22.24
N VAL A 194 3.24 7.44 -22.71
CA VAL A 194 3.48 6.72 -23.99
C VAL A 194 2.76 7.36 -25.16
N PHE A 195 1.59 7.97 -24.93
CA PHE A 195 0.72 8.54 -25.96
C PHE A 195 0.57 10.06 -25.81
N GLU A 196 1.63 10.74 -25.39
CA GLU A 196 1.66 12.20 -25.29
C GLU A 196 1.20 12.86 -26.60
N GLY A 197 0.28 13.83 -26.50
CA GLY A 197 -0.31 14.52 -27.66
C GLY A 197 -1.48 13.80 -28.33
N SER A 198 -1.83 12.58 -27.91
CA SER A 198 -3.05 11.91 -28.37
C SER A 198 -4.31 12.47 -27.70
N ALA A 199 -5.48 12.23 -28.32
CA ALA A 199 -6.77 12.53 -27.71
C ALA A 199 -6.90 11.87 -26.31
N PRO A 200 -7.65 12.45 -25.35
CA PRO A 200 -7.81 11.93 -24.00
C PRO A 200 -8.18 10.45 -23.97
N LEU A 201 -7.69 9.70 -22.98
CA LEU A 201 -7.94 8.25 -22.87
C LEU A 201 -9.45 7.91 -22.82
N SER A 202 -10.25 8.79 -22.23
CA SER A 202 -11.70 8.68 -22.14
C SER A 202 -12.39 8.65 -23.51
N GLU A 203 -11.74 9.14 -24.57
CA GLU A 203 -12.30 9.16 -25.93
C GLU A 203 -11.94 7.90 -26.73
N SER A 204 -10.96 7.10 -26.28
CA SER A 204 -10.49 5.91 -26.99
C SER A 204 -10.64 4.64 -26.16
N ARG A 205 -11.84 4.05 -26.21
CA ARG A 205 -12.15 2.77 -25.55
C ARG A 205 -11.22 1.63 -25.96
N LYS A 206 -10.81 1.58 -27.24
CA LYS A 206 -9.87 0.57 -27.74
C LYS A 206 -8.50 0.71 -27.07
N ARG A 207 -7.98 1.94 -26.96
CA ARG A 207 -6.69 2.22 -26.30
C ARG A 207 -6.76 1.94 -24.81
N SER A 208 -7.84 2.38 -24.15
CA SER A 208 -8.11 2.11 -22.74
C SER A 208 -8.14 0.61 -22.43
N LEU A 209 -8.87 -0.19 -23.23
CA LEU A 209 -8.93 -1.64 -23.06
C LEU A 209 -7.59 -2.32 -23.33
N ALA A 210 -6.89 -1.92 -24.40
CA ALA A 210 -5.57 -2.46 -24.73
C ALA A 210 -4.56 -2.22 -23.60
N LEU A 211 -4.50 -0.99 -23.09
CA LEU A 211 -3.67 -0.67 -21.94
C LEU A 211 -4.07 -1.49 -20.70
N THR A 212 -5.37 -1.65 -20.42
CA THR A 212 -5.81 -2.49 -19.30
C THR A 212 -5.33 -3.93 -19.44
N VAL A 213 -5.50 -4.57 -20.60
CA VAL A 213 -5.09 -5.96 -20.80
C VAL A 213 -3.57 -6.11 -20.69
N VAL A 214 -2.80 -5.21 -21.33
CA VAL A 214 -1.33 -5.26 -21.29
C VAL A 214 -0.81 -5.06 -19.87
N LEU A 215 -1.32 -4.06 -19.14
CA LEU A 215 -0.89 -3.78 -17.77
C LEU A 215 -1.25 -4.91 -16.81
N LEU A 216 -2.47 -5.48 -16.92
CA LEU A 216 -2.86 -6.65 -16.14
C LEU A 216 -1.96 -7.87 -16.42
N ALA A 217 -1.61 -8.12 -17.68
CA ALA A 217 -0.71 -9.20 -18.04
C ALA A 217 0.69 -8.99 -17.42
N LEU A 218 1.24 -7.77 -17.50
CA LEU A 218 2.53 -7.44 -16.88
C LEU A 218 2.50 -7.59 -15.36
N ILE A 219 1.43 -7.14 -14.70
CA ILE A 219 1.24 -7.30 -13.24
C ILE A 219 1.13 -8.78 -12.88
N TYR A 220 0.40 -9.57 -13.66
CA TYR A 220 0.29 -11.02 -13.45
C TYR A 220 1.65 -11.69 -13.49
N PHE A 221 2.42 -11.49 -14.56
CA PHE A 221 3.77 -12.06 -14.67
C PHE A 221 4.67 -11.59 -13.52
N GLY A 222 4.65 -10.29 -13.20
CA GLY A 222 5.41 -9.75 -12.08
C GLY A 222 5.05 -10.40 -10.74
N SER A 223 3.77 -10.66 -10.49
CA SER A 223 3.29 -11.33 -9.27
C SER A 223 3.79 -12.77 -9.14
N THR A 224 4.01 -13.48 -10.25
CA THR A 224 4.56 -14.84 -10.23
C THR A 224 6.06 -14.88 -9.97
N MET A 225 6.78 -13.77 -10.20
CA MET A 225 8.24 -13.69 -10.02
C MET A 225 8.67 -13.25 -8.61
N ILE A 226 7.80 -12.55 -7.87
CA ILE A 226 8.13 -11.99 -6.55
C ILE A 226 7.34 -12.75 -5.48
N PRO A 227 7.97 -13.71 -4.77
CA PRO A 227 7.26 -14.60 -3.84
C PRO A 227 6.92 -13.93 -2.50
N SER A 228 7.40 -12.70 -2.25
CA SER A 228 7.20 -12.00 -0.98
C SER A 228 6.73 -10.57 -1.20
N ILE A 229 5.51 -10.28 -0.72
CA ILE A 229 4.96 -8.93 -0.66
C ILE A 229 5.84 -7.98 0.17
N TRP A 230 6.51 -8.51 1.19
CA TRP A 230 7.42 -7.77 2.06
C TRP A 230 8.61 -7.25 1.26
N THR A 231 9.21 -8.08 0.41
CA THR A 231 10.28 -7.65 -0.50
C THR A 231 9.79 -6.55 -1.45
N ALA A 232 8.60 -6.70 -2.03
CA ALA A 232 8.03 -5.67 -2.91
C ALA A 232 7.89 -4.31 -2.18
N PHE A 233 7.26 -4.29 -1.01
CA PHE A 233 7.03 -3.05 -0.24
C PHE A 233 8.31 -2.38 0.24
N LYS A 234 9.32 -3.16 0.63
CA LYS A 234 10.64 -2.62 0.99
C LYS A 234 11.27 -1.84 -0.16
N PHE A 235 11.25 -2.40 -1.37
CA PHE A 235 11.86 -1.79 -2.54
C PHE A 235 11.04 -0.61 -3.07
N THR A 236 9.73 -0.77 -3.24
CA THR A 236 8.85 0.32 -3.71
C THR A 236 8.85 1.46 -2.71
N GLY A 237 8.89 1.15 -1.41
CA GLY A 237 9.04 2.09 -0.31
C GLY A 237 10.31 2.92 -0.39
N ALA A 238 11.47 2.26 -0.47
CA ALA A 238 12.76 2.94 -0.48
C ALA A 238 13.02 3.75 -1.76
N THR A 239 12.31 3.47 -2.84
CA THR A 239 12.51 4.11 -4.15
C THR A 239 11.33 5.00 -4.48
N THR A 240 10.30 4.44 -5.11
CA THR A 240 9.15 5.12 -5.70
C THR A 240 8.40 5.95 -4.66
N ALA A 241 8.15 5.38 -3.48
CA ALA A 241 7.35 6.05 -2.46
C ALA A 241 8.07 7.28 -1.87
N VAL A 242 9.35 7.12 -1.53
CA VAL A 242 10.19 8.22 -1.05
C VAL A 242 10.37 9.29 -2.13
N SER A 243 10.50 8.90 -3.39
CA SER A 243 10.60 9.83 -4.51
C SER A 243 9.32 10.67 -4.68
N LEU A 244 8.15 10.02 -4.75
CA LEU A 244 6.86 10.69 -4.95
C LEU A 244 6.44 11.51 -3.74
N GLY A 245 6.64 11.01 -2.52
CA GLY A 245 6.16 11.64 -1.30
C GLY A 245 7.06 12.77 -0.78
N PHE A 246 8.36 12.73 -1.06
CA PHE A 246 9.31 13.66 -0.43
C PHE A 246 10.29 14.31 -1.42
N ILE A 247 10.96 13.53 -2.27
CA ILE A 247 12.01 14.08 -3.16
C ILE A 247 11.41 15.04 -4.20
N PHE A 248 10.43 14.59 -5.00
CA PHE A 248 9.86 15.42 -6.06
C PHE A 248 9.13 16.66 -5.50
N PRO A 249 8.26 16.55 -4.47
CA PRO A 249 7.65 17.73 -3.87
C PRO A 249 8.67 18.76 -3.38
N SER A 250 9.74 18.32 -2.69
CA SER A 250 10.80 19.22 -2.23
C SER A 250 11.54 19.90 -3.39
N LEU A 251 11.89 19.15 -4.44
CA LEU A 251 12.56 19.71 -5.62
C LEU A 251 11.67 20.72 -6.35
N ILE A 252 10.38 20.40 -6.51
CA ILE A 252 9.40 21.29 -7.13
C ILE A 252 9.27 22.59 -6.31
N ALA A 253 9.09 22.48 -4.99
CA ALA A 253 8.99 23.64 -4.09
C ALA A 253 10.23 24.53 -4.18
N LEU A 254 11.44 23.95 -4.08
CA LEU A 254 12.71 24.68 -4.17
C LEU A 254 12.92 25.32 -5.55
N ARG A 255 12.45 24.69 -6.63
CA ARG A 255 12.54 25.24 -7.99
C ARG A 255 11.55 26.37 -8.23
N LEU A 256 10.31 26.22 -7.75
CA LEU A 256 9.28 27.25 -7.84
C LEU A 256 9.63 28.49 -7.01
N SER A 257 10.28 28.31 -5.85
CA SER A 257 10.80 29.43 -5.05
C SER A 257 11.77 30.34 -5.80
N LYS A 258 12.40 29.87 -6.88
CA LYS A 258 13.30 30.69 -7.71
C LYS A 258 12.57 31.46 -8.82
N LYS A 259 11.29 31.16 -9.08
CA LYS A 259 10.52 31.66 -10.24
C LYS A 259 9.31 32.56 -9.89
N GLY A 260 8.93 32.71 -8.62
CA GLY A 260 7.72 33.45 -8.22
C GLY A 260 7.77 34.03 -6.79
N HIS A 261 6.61 34.24 -6.15
CA HIS A 261 6.52 34.55 -4.72
C HIS A 261 7.31 33.48 -3.94
N GLY A 262 8.44 33.90 -3.37
CA GLY A 262 9.40 32.97 -2.76
C GLY A 262 8.82 32.23 -1.57
N LEU A 263 9.29 31.02 -1.34
CA LEU A 263 9.04 30.30 -0.08
C LEU A 263 9.54 31.15 1.09
N THR A 264 8.83 31.09 2.22
CA THR A 264 9.35 31.58 3.49
C THR A 264 10.64 30.86 3.86
N ARG A 265 11.48 31.48 4.71
CA ARG A 265 12.72 30.83 5.16
C ARG A 265 12.46 29.47 5.79
N VAL A 266 11.36 29.35 6.55
CA VAL A 266 10.94 28.09 7.20
C VAL A 266 10.62 27.04 6.16
N GLU A 267 9.76 27.33 5.18
CA GLU A 267 9.40 26.38 4.12
C GLU A 267 10.62 25.95 3.28
N LYS A 268 11.56 26.86 3.04
CA LYS A 268 12.80 26.55 2.34
C LYS A 268 13.69 25.59 3.14
N ILE A 269 13.83 25.83 4.45
CA ILE A 269 14.58 24.93 5.35
C ILE A 269 13.90 23.56 5.40
N LEU A 270 12.57 23.52 5.58
CA LEU A 270 11.79 22.28 5.60
C LEU A 270 11.92 21.50 4.29
N SER A 271 11.87 22.17 3.14
CA SER A 271 12.01 21.53 1.82
C SER A 271 13.38 20.88 1.66
N TRP A 272 14.45 21.57 2.06
CA TRP A 272 15.82 21.02 2.04
C TRP A 272 15.99 19.86 3.02
N PHE A 273 15.46 20.00 4.24
CA PHE A 273 15.49 18.94 5.24
C PHE A 273 14.78 17.67 4.73
N MET A 274 13.56 17.81 4.21
CA MET A 274 12.81 16.71 3.61
C MET A 274 13.58 16.05 2.46
N LEU A 275 14.20 16.85 1.59
CA LEU A 275 14.96 16.34 0.45
C LEU A 275 16.17 15.50 0.90
N ILE A 276 16.96 16.04 1.83
CA ILE A 276 18.16 15.36 2.34
C ILE A 276 17.77 14.08 3.07
N LEU A 277 16.79 14.15 3.97
CA LEU A 277 16.30 13.00 4.72
C LEU A 277 15.79 11.91 3.77
N ALA A 278 15.00 12.27 2.76
CA ALA A 278 14.48 11.34 1.77
C ALA A 278 15.59 10.65 0.97
N ILE A 279 16.63 11.38 0.56
CA ILE A 279 17.79 10.80 -0.15
C ILE A 279 18.52 9.80 0.77
N ILE A 280 18.76 10.16 2.03
CA ILE A 280 19.41 9.27 3.01
C ILE A 280 18.58 8.00 3.20
N VAL A 281 17.27 8.14 3.45
CA VAL A 281 16.35 7.01 3.64
C VAL A 281 16.32 6.11 2.40
N SER A 282 16.32 6.71 1.20
CA SER A 282 16.34 5.94 -0.05
C SER A 282 17.62 5.14 -0.21
N ILE A 283 18.79 5.76 0.01
CA ILE A 283 20.10 5.08 -0.07
C ILE A 283 20.20 3.96 0.96
N VAL A 284 19.90 4.26 2.24
CA VAL A 284 19.97 3.28 3.33
C VAL A 284 18.98 2.15 3.10
N GLY A 285 17.75 2.46 2.68
CA GLY A 285 16.72 1.47 2.39
C GLY A 285 17.12 0.54 1.24
N VAL A 286 17.60 1.07 0.11
CA VAL A 286 18.02 0.25 -1.03
C VAL A 286 19.22 -0.63 -0.66
N ILE A 287 20.23 -0.06 0.00
CA ILE A 287 21.41 -0.81 0.43
C ILE A 287 21.01 -1.92 1.41
N GLY A 288 20.22 -1.59 2.44
CA GLY A 288 19.71 -2.55 3.42
C GLY A 288 18.90 -3.67 2.78
N ASN A 289 18.05 -3.35 1.81
CA ASN A 289 17.27 -4.34 1.06
C ASN A 289 18.17 -5.29 0.24
N VAL A 290 19.20 -4.77 -0.44
CA VAL A 290 20.13 -5.58 -1.22
C VAL A 290 20.95 -6.51 -0.32
N TYR A 291 21.44 -6.02 0.82
CA TYR A 291 22.15 -6.87 1.80
C TYR A 291 21.25 -7.97 2.36
N SER A 292 20.00 -7.63 2.72
CA SER A 292 19.02 -8.60 3.23
C SER A 292 18.67 -9.71 2.22
N LEU A 293 18.71 -9.41 0.92
CA LEU A 293 18.53 -10.43 -0.13
C LEU A 293 19.74 -11.35 -0.25
N LYS A 294 20.96 -10.79 -0.22
CA LYS A 294 22.20 -11.59 -0.31
C LYS A 294 22.38 -12.53 0.88
N SER A 295 22.04 -12.09 2.09
CA SER A 295 22.16 -12.92 3.29
C SER A 295 21.15 -14.06 3.37
N LYS A 296 20.09 -14.06 2.54
CA LYS A 296 19.11 -15.16 2.42
C LYS A 296 19.48 -16.19 1.35
N SER A 297 20.42 -15.86 0.46
CA SER A 297 20.91 -16.77 -0.59
C SER A 297 22.13 -17.59 -0.17
N GLU A 298 22.71 -17.30 0.99
CA GLU A 298 23.74 -18.08 1.68
C GLU A 298 23.08 -18.99 2.73
#